data_AF-A0A1N7R5K5-F1
#
_entry.id   AF-A0A1N7R5K5-F1
#
_cell.length_a   1.000
_cell.length_b   1.000
_cell.length_c   1.000
_cell.angle_alpha   90.00
_cell.angle_beta   90.00
_cell.angle_gamma   90.00
#
_symmetry.space_group_name_H-M   'P 1'
#
loop_
_entity.id
_entity.type
_entity.pdbx_description
1 polymer ?
#
loop_
_entity_poly.entity_id
_entity_poly.type
_entity_poly.pdbx_seq_one_letter_code
_entity_poly.pdbx_strand_id
1 'polypeptide(L)'
;MFMSKTLISEVEVYSQLDTITNSPLFKGSKVLTILLKFIVKETLEGRGMQLKGYTIAIGALGYKHKVDEHHLAMVRIYAGRLRKLLQRYYSNCHDGDEIIIKIPKGGYNPRFVRMSKTTCVLLMLLINVV
;
A
#
# COMPACT_ATOMS: atom_id res chain seq x y z
N MET A 1 0.46 -10.03 27.26
CA MET A 1 -0.02 -11.30 26.64
C MET A 1 0.25 -11.22 25.14
N PHE A 2 1.27 -11.97 24.72
CA PHE A 2 1.74 -12.35 23.37
C PHE A 2 1.31 -11.54 22.14
N MET A 3 2.28 -11.05 21.36
CA MET A 3 2.79 -11.84 20.23
C MET A 3 4.12 -11.26 19.72
N SER A 4 5.11 -12.14 19.67
CA SER A 4 6.35 -12.05 18.91
C SER A 4 6.12 -11.47 17.51
N LYS A 5 6.30 -10.16 17.35
CA LYS A 5 6.21 -9.50 16.06
C LYS A 5 7.63 -9.36 15.56
N THR A 6 7.98 -10.10 14.52
CA THR A 6 9.16 -9.85 13.70
C THR A 6 9.24 -8.35 13.43
N LEU A 7 10.18 -7.65 14.06
CA LEU A 7 10.30 -6.20 13.99
C LEU A 7 10.59 -5.82 12.53
N ILE A 8 9.61 -5.20 11.87
CA ILE A 8 9.79 -4.53 10.59
C ILE A 8 10.12 -3.09 10.93
N SER A 9 11.32 -2.64 10.60
CA SER A 9 11.71 -1.25 10.82
C SER A 9 11.06 -0.32 9.80
N GLU A 10 10.86 0.95 10.17
CA GLU A 10 10.34 1.95 9.24
C GLU A 10 11.24 2.12 8.01
N VAL A 11 12.56 2.01 8.21
CA VAL A 11 13.57 2.10 7.15
C VAL A 11 13.37 1.01 6.10
N GLU A 12 13.10 -0.23 6.51
CA GLU A 12 12.81 -1.33 5.58
C GLU A 12 11.53 -1.08 4.78
N VAL A 13 10.48 -0.53 5.41
CA VAL A 13 9.23 -0.19 4.72
C VAL A 13 9.44 0.94 3.71
N TYR A 14 10.19 1.99 4.08
CA TYR A 14 10.51 3.07 3.17
C TYR A 14 11.38 2.62 2.00
N SER A 15 12.37 1.76 2.26
CA SER A 15 13.19 1.16 1.20
C SER A 15 12.34 0.37 0.21
N GLN A 16 11.44 -0.49 0.70
CA GLN A 16 10.52 -1.22 -0.17
C GLN A 16 9.59 -0.28 -0.93
N LEU A 17 9.06 0.76 -0.29
CA LEU A 17 8.23 1.77 -0.93
C LEU A 17 8.96 2.47 -2.08
N ASP A 18 10.23 2.81 -1.88
CA ASP A 18 11.06 3.43 -2.92
C ASP A 18 11.31 2.46 -4.08
N THR A 19 11.59 1.19 -3.81
CA THR A 19 11.71 0.15 -4.86
C THR A 19 10.42 0.04 -5.68
N ILE A 20 9.27 -0.08 -5.01
CA ILE A 20 7.96 -0.17 -5.68
C ILE A 20 7.70 1.07 -6.54
N THR A 21 7.89 2.27 -5.98
CA THR A 21 7.54 3.52 -6.67
C THR A 21 8.49 3.87 -7.81
N ASN A 22 9.72 3.35 -7.81
CA ASN A 22 10.67 3.47 -8.92
C ASN A 22 10.51 2.40 -10.01
N SER A 23 9.69 1.38 -9.77
CA SER A 23 9.42 0.33 -10.76
C SER A 23 8.70 0.89 -12.00
N PRO A 24 8.90 0.28 -13.18
CA PRO A 24 8.20 0.69 -14.41
C PRO A 24 6.67 0.67 -14.26
N LEU A 25 6.13 -0.25 -13.46
CA LEU A 25 4.69 -0.38 -13.21
C LEU A 25 4.11 0.86 -12.49
N PHE A 26 4.83 1.42 -11.52
CA PHE A 26 4.36 2.58 -10.74
C PHE A 26 4.70 3.92 -11.40
N LYS A 27 5.81 4.01 -12.14
CA LYS A 27 6.16 5.21 -12.92
C LYS A 27 5.07 5.65 -13.90
N GLY A 28 4.25 4.71 -14.39
CA GLY A 28 3.11 5.00 -15.27
C GLY A 28 1.94 5.73 -14.60
N SER A 29 1.88 5.83 -13.27
CA SER A 29 0.77 6.50 -12.57
C SER A 29 1.24 7.35 -11.39
N LYS A 30 1.29 8.67 -11.62
CA LYS A 30 1.60 9.66 -10.57
C LYS A 30 0.63 9.59 -9.40
N VAL A 31 -0.68 9.47 -9.67
CA VAL A 31 -1.72 9.45 -8.64
C VAL A 31 -1.60 8.22 -7.73
N LEU A 32 -1.37 7.02 -8.30
CA LEU A 32 -1.23 5.81 -7.49
C LEU A 32 0.06 5.81 -6.66
N THR A 33 1.13 6.39 -7.20
CA THR A 33 2.39 6.61 -6.47
C THR A 33 2.20 7.57 -5.30
N ILE A 34 1.55 8.71 -5.51
CA ILE A 34 1.24 9.68 -4.45
C ILE A 34 0.38 9.03 -3.36
N LEU A 35 -0.67 8.31 -3.77
CA LEU A 35 -1.54 7.60 -2.84
C LEU A 35 -0.78 6.58 -1.98
N LEU A 36 0.06 5.74 -2.62
CA LEU A 36 0.85 4.74 -1.90
C LEU A 36 1.81 5.38 -0.90
N LYS A 37 2.56 6.40 -1.32
CA LYS A 37 3.49 7.13 -0.44
C LYS A 37 2.76 7.74 0.76
N PHE A 38 1.62 8.37 0.51
CA PHE A 38 0.81 8.99 1.57
C PHE A 38 0.33 7.97 2.61
N ILE A 39 -0.34 6.89 2.18
CA ILE A 39 -0.91 5.92 3.14
C ILE A 39 0.15 5.16 3.93
N VAL A 40 1.33 4.90 3.33
CA VAL A 40 2.44 4.26 4.03
C VAL A 40 3.00 5.20 5.10
N LYS A 41 3.30 6.45 4.72
CA LYS A 41 3.80 7.48 5.64
C LYS A 41 2.86 7.67 6.83
N GLU A 42 1.58 7.91 6.59
CA GLU A 42 0.59 8.10 7.66
C GLU A 42 0.48 6.89 8.59
N THR A 43 0.69 5.68 8.05
CA THR A 43 0.62 4.46 8.85
C THR A 43 1.84 4.26 9.73
N LEU A 44 3.04 4.55 9.21
CA LEU A 44 4.28 4.50 10.00
C LEU A 44 4.28 5.60 11.08
N GLU A 45 3.70 6.76 10.81
CA GLU A 45 3.53 7.83 11.80
C GLU A 45 2.36 7.59 12.78
N GLY A 46 1.82 6.37 12.86
CA GLY A 46 0.80 5.98 13.82
C GLY A 46 -0.63 6.50 13.52
N ARG A 47 -0.84 7.18 12.39
CA ARG A 47 -2.13 7.74 11.97
C ARG A 47 -2.91 6.85 11.01
N GLY A 48 -2.49 5.60 10.82
CA GLY A 48 -3.15 4.65 9.91
C GLY A 48 -4.65 4.44 10.17
N MET A 49 -5.12 4.57 11.42
CA MET A 49 -6.55 4.50 11.75
C MET A 49 -7.37 5.70 11.23
N GLN A 50 -6.72 6.82 10.95
CA GLN A 50 -7.35 8.04 10.44
C GLN A 50 -7.42 8.08 8.92
N LEU A 51 -6.84 7.08 8.23
CA LEU A 51 -6.88 6.93 6.78
C LEU A 51 -8.30 6.58 6.30
N LYS A 52 -9.12 7.60 6.17
CA LYS A 52 -10.46 7.57 5.57
C LYS A 52 -10.43 8.20 4.18
N GLY A 53 -11.48 7.99 3.39
CA GLY A 53 -11.59 8.55 2.05
C GLY A 53 -11.39 10.08 2.02
N TYR A 54 -11.96 10.79 2.99
CA TYR A 54 -11.82 12.24 3.14
C TYR A 54 -10.37 12.67 3.43
N THR A 55 -9.69 11.99 4.36
CA THR A 55 -8.28 12.27 4.70
C THR A 55 -7.38 12.12 3.48
N ILE A 56 -7.61 11.08 2.68
CA ILE A 56 -6.85 10.82 1.45
C ILE A 56 -7.18 11.84 0.36
N ALA A 57 -8.45 12.18 0.19
CA ALA A 57 -8.91 13.21 -0.76
C ALA A 57 -8.15 14.53 -0.56
N ILE A 58 -8.01 14.98 0.69
CA ILE A 58 -7.31 16.23 1.01
C ILE A 58 -5.80 16.02 1.03
N GLY A 59 -5.32 15.07 1.83
CA GLY A 59 -3.90 14.92 2.17
C GLY A 59 -3.05 14.31 1.06
N ALA A 60 -3.61 13.44 0.23
CA ALA A 60 -2.89 12.83 -0.89
C ALA A 60 -3.25 13.48 -2.23
N LEU A 61 -4.55 13.69 -2.48
CA LEU A 61 -5.04 14.08 -3.80
C LEU A 61 -5.23 15.60 -3.97
N GLY A 62 -5.10 16.37 -2.88
CA GLY A 62 -5.13 17.83 -2.95
C GLY A 62 -6.50 18.43 -3.24
N TYR A 63 -7.60 17.73 -2.94
CA TYR A 63 -8.95 18.28 -3.03
C TYR A 63 -9.18 19.27 -1.86
N LYS A 64 -8.64 20.49 -1.97
CA LYS A 64 -8.54 21.45 -0.86
C LYS A 64 -9.87 22.08 -0.41
N HIS A 65 -10.94 22.00 -1.20
CA HIS A 65 -12.26 22.54 -0.87
C HIS A 65 -13.39 21.65 -1.40
N LYS A 66 -14.47 21.49 -0.61
CA LYS A 66 -15.70 20.75 -1.00
C LYS A 66 -15.42 19.33 -1.52
N VAL A 67 -14.81 18.49 -0.68
CA VAL A 67 -14.77 17.04 -0.96
C VAL A 67 -16.22 16.53 -1.01
N ASP A 68 -16.69 16.25 -2.21
CA ASP A 68 -18.01 15.69 -2.48
C ASP A 68 -17.94 14.17 -2.68
N GLU A 69 -19.11 13.57 -2.95
CA GLU A 69 -19.22 12.12 -3.18
C GLU A 69 -18.43 11.64 -4.40
N HIS A 70 -18.26 12.48 -5.42
CA HIS A 70 -17.48 12.14 -6.61
C HIS A 70 -15.99 12.03 -6.26
N HIS A 71 -15.45 12.97 -5.48
CA HIS A 71 -14.07 12.89 -4.98
C HIS A 71 -13.86 11.63 -4.12
N LEU A 72 -14.81 11.31 -3.23
CA LEU A 72 -14.75 10.08 -2.42
C LEU A 72 -14.85 8.81 -3.28
N ALA A 73 -15.64 8.83 -4.35
CA ALA A 73 -15.69 7.74 -5.33
C ALA A 73 -14.36 7.55 -6.04
N MET A 74 -13.69 8.64 -6.45
CA MET A 74 -12.35 8.59 -7.05
C MET A 74 -11.33 7.97 -6.09
N VAL A 75 -11.34 8.34 -4.81
CA VAL A 75 -10.45 7.72 -3.80
C VAL A 75 -10.66 6.20 -3.72
N ARG A 76 -11.91 5.73 -3.73
CA ARG A 76 -12.22 4.29 -3.73
C ARG A 76 -11.71 3.59 -4.99
N ILE A 77 -11.88 4.22 -6.16
CA ILE A 77 -11.38 3.71 -7.44
C ILE A 77 -9.85 3.62 -7.42
N TYR A 78 -9.16 4.66 -6.96
CA TYR A 78 -7.70 4.65 -6.87
C TYR A 78 -7.18 3.61 -5.88
N ALA A 79 -7.84 3.39 -4.74
CA ALA A 79 -7.48 2.31 -3.84
C ALA A 79 -7.66 0.93 -4.49
N GLY A 80 -8.74 0.72 -5.26
CA GLY A 80 -8.94 -0.50 -6.04
C GLY A 80 -7.83 -0.73 -7.07
N ARG A 81 -7.47 0.31 -7.83
CA ARG A 81 -6.38 0.27 -8.80
C ARG A 81 -5.02 0.04 -8.16
N LEU A 82 -4.76 0.67 -7.01
CA LEU A 82 -3.52 0.52 -6.26
C LEU A 82 -3.35 -0.93 -5.77
N ARG A 83 -4.40 -1.55 -5.24
CA ARG A 83 -4.37 -2.98 -4.85
C ARG A 83 -4.01 -3.88 -6.03
N LYS A 84 -4.66 -3.69 -7.20
CA LYS A 84 -4.36 -4.45 -8.41
C LYS A 84 -2.93 -4.23 -8.90
N LEU A 85 -2.43 -3.01 -8.83
CA LEU A 85 -1.07 -2.68 -9.25
C LEU A 85 -0.02 -3.29 -8.32
N LEU A 86 -0.24 -3.24 -7.00
CA LEU A 86 0.61 -3.94 -6.03
C LEU A 86 0.58 -5.45 -6.24
N GLN A 87 -0.59 -6.03 -6.48
CA GLN A 87 -0.70 -7.45 -6.81
C GLN A 87 0.16 -7.79 -8.04
N ARG A 88 0.02 -7.02 -9.14
CA ARG A 88 0.83 -7.23 -10.35
C ARG A 88 2.33 -7.04 -10.10
N TYR A 89 2.72 -6.04 -9.29
CA TYR A 89 4.11 -5.80 -8.93
C TYR A 89 4.70 -7.04 -8.23
N TYR A 90 4.02 -7.54 -7.20
CA TYR A 90 4.48 -8.71 -6.43
C TYR A 90 4.24 -10.06 -7.12
N SER A 91 3.41 -10.11 -8.18
CA SER A 91 3.23 -11.32 -9.00
C SER A 91 4.42 -11.60 -9.91
N ASN A 92 5.18 -10.56 -10.27
CA ASN A 92 6.47 -10.76 -10.90
C ASN A 92 7.44 -11.14 -9.78
N CYS A 93 7.98 -12.37 -9.80
CA CYS A 93 8.99 -12.80 -8.82
C CYS A 93 10.16 -11.81 -8.84
N HIS A 94 10.36 -11.08 -7.75
CA HIS A 94 11.57 -10.30 -7.53
C HIS A 94 12.34 -10.96 -6.39
N ASP A 95 13.51 -11.53 -6.70
CA ASP A 95 14.47 -11.92 -5.68
C ASP A 95 14.88 -10.66 -4.92
N GLY A 96 14.48 -10.55 -3.65
CA GLY A 96 14.85 -9.43 -2.77
C GLY A 96 13.72 -8.62 -2.16
N ASP A 97 12.45 -8.85 -2.52
CA ASP A 97 11.31 -8.21 -1.85
C ASP A 97 11.07 -8.86 -0.47
N GLU A 98 11.87 -8.48 0.53
CA GLU A 98 11.75 -8.99 1.90
C GLU A 98 10.52 -8.43 2.63
N ILE A 99 9.93 -7.32 2.15
CA ILE A 99 8.75 -6.67 2.72
C ILE A 99 7.61 -6.59 1.71
N ILE A 100 6.42 -7.06 2.11
CA ILE A 100 5.18 -6.90 1.34
C ILE A 100 4.30 -5.82 1.98
N ILE A 101 3.92 -4.85 1.16
CA ILE A 101 2.93 -3.83 1.50
C ILE A 101 1.55 -4.29 1.01
N LYS A 102 0.67 -4.68 1.94
CA LYS A 102 -0.71 -5.11 1.63
C LYS A 102 -1.71 -4.02 2.01
N ILE A 103 -2.66 -3.72 1.13
CA ILE A 103 -3.76 -2.79 1.42
C ILE A 103 -5.06 -3.60 1.54
N PRO A 104 -5.69 -3.69 2.73
CA PRO A 104 -6.88 -4.49 2.93
C PRO A 104 -8.06 -3.96 2.11
N LYS A 105 -9.00 -4.83 1.74
CA LYS A 105 -10.29 -4.40 1.18
C LYS A 105 -11.06 -3.59 2.23
N GLY A 106 -11.89 -2.64 1.78
CA GLY A 106 -12.71 -1.80 2.66
C GLY A 106 -11.96 -0.73 3.46
N GLY A 107 -10.62 -0.75 3.48
CA GLY A 107 -9.80 0.23 4.18
C GLY A 107 -8.60 0.71 3.38
N TYR A 108 -7.86 1.64 3.96
CA TYR A 108 -6.69 2.26 3.34
C TYR A 108 -5.40 2.08 4.15
N ASN A 109 -5.51 1.59 5.38
CA ASN A 109 -4.39 1.35 6.29
C ASN A 109 -3.57 0.13 5.81
N PRO A 110 -2.34 0.32 5.28
CA PRO A 110 -1.51 -0.78 4.82
C PRO A 110 -1.04 -1.66 5.99
N ARG A 111 -0.81 -2.93 5.68
CA ARG A 111 -0.14 -3.89 6.57
C ARG A 111 1.18 -4.29 5.94
N PHE A 112 2.21 -4.34 6.77
CA PHE A 112 3.56 -4.75 6.37
C PHE A 112 3.82 -6.17 6.82
N VAL A 113 4.30 -7.02 5.91
CA VAL A 113 4.59 -8.43 6.17
C VAL A 113 6.00 -8.74 5.70
N ARG A 114 6.82 -9.35 6.56
CA ARG A 114 8.13 -9.85 6.16
C ARG A 114 7.98 -11.20 5.46
N MET A 115 8.63 -11.36 4.32
CA MET A 115 8.71 -12.62 3.58
C MET A 115 9.90 -13.44 4.07
N SER A 116 9.66 -14.66 4.55
CA SER A 116 10.75 -15.64 4.71
C SER A 116 11.17 -16.12 3.32
N LYS A 117 12.48 -16.15 3.04
CA LYS A 117 13.15 -16.38 1.74
C LYS A 117 12.80 -17.65 0.94
N THR A 118 11.70 -18.35 1.18
CA THR A 118 11.52 -19.73 0.71
C THR A 118 10.38 -19.97 -0.28
N THR A 119 9.58 -18.99 -0.73
CA THR A 119 8.45 -19.40 -1.60
C THR A 119 7.95 -18.32 -2.56
N CYS A 120 8.50 -18.27 -3.78
CA CYS A 120 7.85 -17.58 -4.89
C CYS A 120 6.59 -18.33 -5.39
N VAL A 121 6.43 -19.62 -5.04
CA VAL A 121 5.36 -20.48 -5.59
C VAL A 121 4.10 -20.50 -4.72
N LEU A 122 4.20 -20.36 -3.39
CA LEU A 122 3.04 -20.48 -2.48
C LEU A 122 2.23 -19.18 -2.34
N LEU A 123 2.80 -18.03 -2.72
CA LEU A 123 2.12 -16.73 -2.57
C LEU A 123 1.01 -16.46 -3.59
N MET A 124 1.02 -17.15 -4.74
CA MET A 124 -0.02 -17.01 -5.76
C MET A 124 -1.43 -17.34 -5.22
N LEU A 125 -1.52 -18.19 -4.18
CA LEU A 125 -2.79 -18.61 -3.56
C LEU A 125 -3.28 -17.68 -2.43
N LEU A 126 -2.42 -16.96 -1.72
CA LEU A 126 -2.80 -16.21 -0.51
C LEU A 126 -3.20 -14.75 -0.75
N ILE A 127 -3.00 -14.20 -1.95
CA ILE A 127 -3.41 -12.81 -2.27
C ILE A 127 -4.91 -12.74 -2.64
N ASN A 128 -5.55 -13.87 -2.91
CA ASN A 128 -6.96 -13.94 -3.35
C ASN A 128 -7.97 -14.34 -2.27
N VAL A 129 -7.57 -14.62 -1.03
CA VAL A 129 -8.49 -15.03 0.04
C VAL A 129 -8.37 -14.06 1.22
N VAL A 130 -9.16 -12.98 1.16
CA VAL A 130 -9.94 -12.24 2.18
C VAL A 130 -10.48 -10.99 1.48
#